data_AF-A0A855KCJ4-F1
#
_entry.id   AF-A0A855KCJ4-F1
#
_cell.length_a   1.000
_cell.length_b   1.000
_cell.length_c   1.000
_cell.angle_alpha   90.00
_cell.angle_beta   90.00
_cell.angle_gamma   90.00
#
_symmetry.space_group_name_H-M   'P 1'
#
loop_
_entity.id
_entity.type
_entity.pdbx_description
1 polymer ?
#
loop_
_entity_poly.entity_id
_entity_poly.type
_entity_poly.pdbx_seq_one_letter_code
_entity_poly.pdbx_strand_id
1 'polypeptide(L)'
;MAMREPSAGELARRITLRLRTDIPAPDQGLDSLFTDQKRRWAKIEPVGTAVYANGVQTDVKITHRMILYYLKGMSESHEVVHGDTIYRVRRVADMNGNSRFTLLEVEELGPQLVGGGIYV
;
A
#
# COMPACT_ATOMS: atom_id res chain seq x y z
N MET A 1 -12.17 15.73 10.43
CA MET A 1 -12.49 14.77 11.51
C MET A 1 -11.26 13.91 11.75
N ALA A 2 -10.90 13.63 13.01
CA ALA A 2 -9.79 12.74 13.34
C ALA A 2 -10.21 11.27 13.21
N MET A 3 -9.31 10.42 12.71
CA MET A 3 -9.56 8.99 12.54
C MET A 3 -9.12 8.23 13.81
N ARG A 4 -9.88 7.21 14.23
CA ARG A 4 -9.55 6.40 15.42
C ARG A 4 -8.20 5.70 15.22
N GLU A 5 -7.24 6.00 16.09
CA GLU A 5 -5.94 5.32 16.10
C GLU A 5 -6.07 3.82 16.43
N PRO A 6 -5.23 2.96 15.84
CA PRO A 6 -5.21 1.55 16.17
C PRO A 6 -4.93 1.31 17.66
N SER A 7 -5.69 0.41 18.27
CA SER A 7 -5.43 -0.06 19.64
C SER A 7 -4.32 -1.13 19.65
N ALA A 8 -3.83 -1.46 20.85
CA ALA A 8 -2.86 -2.54 21.03
C ALA A 8 -3.40 -3.85 20.42
N GLY A 9 -2.58 -4.52 19.63
CA GLY A 9 -2.94 -5.76 18.94
C GLY A 9 -3.70 -5.59 17.62
N GLU A 10 -4.15 -4.39 17.24
CA GLU A 10 -4.86 -4.21 15.96
C GLU A 10 -3.93 -4.24 14.74
N LEU A 11 -2.62 -3.99 14.93
CA LEU A 11 -1.60 -4.15 13.89
C LEU A 11 -1.22 -5.64 13.74
N ALA A 12 -2.18 -6.47 13.36
CA ALA A 12 -2.06 -7.94 13.39
C ALA A 12 -1.65 -8.57 12.04
N ARG A 13 -1.49 -7.79 10.97
CA ARG A 13 -1.15 -8.31 9.63
C ARG A 13 0.30 -7.98 9.27
N ARG A 14 1.03 -8.96 8.73
CA ARG A 14 2.41 -8.74 8.26
C ARG A 14 2.43 -8.33 6.80
N ILE A 15 2.92 -7.13 6.55
CA ILE A 15 3.09 -6.57 5.21
C ILE A 15 4.58 -6.39 4.87
N THR A 16 4.89 -6.43 3.58
CA THR A 16 6.19 -6.05 3.03
C THR A 16 6.01 -4.79 2.20
N LEU A 17 6.68 -3.72 2.58
CA LEU A 17 6.77 -2.50 1.80
C LEU A 17 7.96 -2.63 0.86
N ARG A 18 7.79 -2.33 -0.42
CA ARG A 18 8.87 -2.38 -1.42
C ARG A 18 8.79 -1.19 -2.35
N LEU A 19 9.92 -0.68 -2.79
CA LEU A 19 9.99 0.29 -3.87
C LEU A 19 10.12 -0.49 -5.19
N ARG A 20 9.28 -0.17 -6.16
CA ARG A 20 9.38 -0.76 -7.50
C ARG A 20 10.16 0.18 -8.41
N THR A 21 11.18 -0.35 -9.07
CA THR A 21 11.91 0.32 -10.14
C THR A 21 11.95 -0.61 -11.33
N ASP A 22 11.38 -0.20 -12.47
CA ASP A 22 11.46 -0.99 -13.69
C ASP A 22 12.78 -0.65 -14.41
N ILE A 23 13.55 -1.69 -14.74
CA ILE A 23 14.81 -1.59 -15.47
C ILE A 23 14.68 -2.25 -16.84
N PRO A 24 15.38 -1.77 -17.88
CA PRO A 24 15.37 -2.41 -19.19
C PRO A 24 15.94 -3.83 -19.10
N ALA A 25 15.19 -4.81 -19.61
CA ALA A 25 15.66 -6.19 -19.70
C ALA A 25 16.44 -6.42 -21.02
N PRO A 26 17.38 -7.38 -21.08
CA PRO A 26 18.19 -7.64 -22.27
C PRO A 26 17.39 -8.12 -23.50
N ASP A 27 16.17 -8.58 -23.30
CA ASP A 27 15.25 -9.11 -24.30
C ASP A 27 14.26 -8.08 -24.84
N GLN A 28 14.55 -6.78 -24.64
CA GLN A 28 13.64 -5.66 -24.95
C GLN A 28 12.39 -5.63 -24.06
N GLY A 29 12.36 -6.41 -22.98
CA GLY A 29 11.35 -6.35 -21.92
C GLY A 29 11.65 -5.34 -20.81
N LEU A 30 10.87 -5.40 -19.74
CA LEU A 30 11.08 -4.64 -18.49
C LEU A 30 11.20 -5.64 -17.34
N ASP A 31 12.30 -5.57 -16.59
CA ASP A 31 12.47 -6.29 -15.33
C ASP A 31 12.06 -5.40 -14.17
N SER A 32 11.30 -5.94 -13.21
CA SER A 32 10.96 -5.21 -11.99
C SER A 32 12.00 -5.47 -10.90
N LEU A 33 12.76 -4.43 -10.54
CA LEU A 33 13.65 -4.41 -9.39
C LEU A 33 12.89 -3.94 -8.15
N PHE A 34 12.96 -4.72 -7.08
CA PHE A 34 12.33 -4.38 -5.79
C PHE A 34 13.39 -4.01 -4.75
N THR A 35 13.51 -2.72 -4.46
CA THR A 35 14.45 -2.19 -3.46
C THR A 35 13.73 -1.79 -2.17
N ASP A 36 14.49 -1.50 -1.11
CA ASP A 36 13.98 -1.03 0.18
C ASP A 36 12.88 -1.88 0.84
N GLN A 37 13.04 -3.20 0.75
CA GLN A 37 12.09 -4.14 1.33
C GLN A 37 12.04 -4.05 2.86
N LYS A 38 10.96 -3.47 3.41
CA LYS A 38 10.75 -3.32 4.85
C LYS A 38 9.50 -4.09 5.27
N ARG A 39 9.69 -5.12 6.09
CA ARG A 39 8.56 -5.83 6.71
C ARG A 39 8.00 -4.99 7.86
N ARG A 40 6.69 -4.77 7.89
CA ARG A 40 5.98 -4.09 9.00
C ARG A 40 4.72 -4.83 9.43
N TRP A 41 4.29 -4.57 10.66
CA TRP A 41 2.97 -4.96 11.15
C TRP A 41 2.00 -3.83 10.81
N ALA A 42 0.82 -4.19 10.31
CA ALA A 42 -0.20 -3.25 9.89
C ALA A 42 -1.60 -3.73 10.24
N LYS A 43 -2.52 -2.79 10.33
CA LYS A 43 -3.97 -3.01 10.28
C LYS A 43 -4.40 -2.80 8.83
N ILE A 44 -5.22 -3.71 8.29
CA ILE A 44 -5.75 -3.60 6.92
C ILE A 44 -7.27 -3.51 7.05
N GLU A 45 -7.85 -2.46 6.50
CA GLU A 45 -9.30 -2.19 6.53
C GLU A 45 -9.78 -1.97 5.08
N PRO A 46 -10.77 -2.72 4.58
CA PRO A 46 -11.38 -2.40 3.30
C PRO A 46 -12.12 -1.07 3.40
N VAL A 47 -12.02 -0.25 2.36
CA VAL A 47 -12.83 0.96 2.25
C VAL A 47 -14.22 0.53 1.78
N GLY A 48 -15.21 0.59 2.67
CA GLY A 48 -16.59 0.22 2.34
C GLY A 48 -17.15 1.06 1.18
N THR A 49 -18.16 0.51 0.49
CA THR A 49 -18.84 1.13 -0.66
C THR A 49 -19.33 2.56 -0.42
N ALA A 50 -19.55 2.98 0.83
CA ALA A 50 -20.06 4.30 1.18
C ALA A 50 -19.09 5.47 0.93
N VAL A 51 -17.78 5.23 0.74
CA VAL A 51 -16.83 6.31 0.38
C VAL A 51 -16.95 6.71 -1.10
N TYR A 52 -17.62 5.90 -1.93
CA TYR A 52 -17.93 6.26 -3.32
C TYR A 52 -18.92 7.43 -3.45
N ALA A 53 -19.71 7.74 -2.41
CA ALA A 53 -20.89 8.59 -2.56
C ALA A 53 -20.63 10.11 -2.45
N ASN A 54 -19.50 10.55 -1.87
CA ASN A 54 -19.33 11.97 -1.47
C ASN A 54 -18.04 12.65 -1.96
N GLY A 55 -17.26 12.01 -2.83
CA GLY A 55 -16.01 12.60 -3.33
C GLY A 55 -15.89 12.39 -4.83
N VAL A 56 -16.13 13.47 -5.57
CA VAL A 56 -15.66 13.77 -6.93
C VAL A 56 -14.88 12.63 -7.58
N GLN A 57 -15.44 12.12 -8.68
CA GLN A 57 -14.82 11.23 -9.67
C GLN A 57 -13.35 11.59 -9.92
N THR A 58 -12.48 11.04 -9.07
CA THR A 58 -11.04 11.00 -9.26
C THR A 58 -10.76 9.56 -9.58
N ASP A 59 -10.12 9.30 -10.71
CA ASP A 59 -9.94 8.00 -11.37
C ASP A 59 -9.05 7.00 -10.59
N VAL A 60 -8.97 7.15 -9.26
CA VAL A 60 -8.10 6.38 -8.37
C VAL A 60 -8.95 5.51 -7.46
N LYS A 61 -8.95 4.21 -7.75
CA LYS A 61 -9.71 3.21 -7.00
C LYS A 61 -9.02 2.89 -5.67
N ILE A 62 -9.34 3.65 -4.61
CA ILE A 62 -8.93 3.28 -3.26
C ILE A 62 -9.78 2.10 -2.77
N THR A 63 -9.13 0.97 -2.52
CA THR A 63 -9.79 -0.27 -2.08
C THR A 63 -9.61 -0.55 -0.60
N HIS A 64 -8.44 -0.19 -0.05
CA HIS A 64 -8.06 -0.50 1.32
C HIS A 64 -7.33 0.66 1.98
N ARG A 65 -7.43 0.71 3.30
CA ARG A 65 -6.61 1.51 4.19
C ARG A 65 -5.70 0.60 4.98
N MET A 66 -4.40 0.88 4.93
CA MET A 66 -3.41 0.17 5.70
C MET A 66 -2.76 1.13 6.70
N ILE A 67 -2.84 0.80 7.98
CA ILE A 67 -2.29 1.62 9.05
C ILE A 67 -1.12 0.88 9.67
N LEU A 68 0.01 1.55 9.81
CA LEU A 68 1.20 1.02 10.47
C LEU A 68 1.80 2.09 11.39
N TYR A 69 2.72 1.69 12.28
CA TYR A 69 3.52 2.67 13.00
C TYR A 69 4.24 3.61 12.03
N TYR A 70 4.43 4.85 12.48
CA TYR A 70 4.97 5.92 11.66
C TYR A 70 6.25 5.51 10.93
N LEU A 71 6.24 5.71 9.62
CA LEU A 71 7.34 5.41 8.73
C LEU A 71 7.57 6.59 7.78
N LYS A 72 8.72 7.24 7.96
CA LYS A 72 9.17 8.30 7.06
C LYS A 72 9.69 7.71 5.73
N GLY A 73 9.52 8.46 4.65
CA GLY A 73 10.06 8.11 3.33
C GLY A 73 9.12 7.28 2.46
N MET A 74 7.89 7.02 2.91
CA MET A 74 6.87 6.39 2.08
C MET A 74 6.33 7.35 1.02
N SER A 75 6.07 6.83 -0.17
CA SER A 75 5.51 7.55 -1.32
C SER A 75 4.60 6.65 -2.16
N GLU A 76 3.94 7.22 -3.16
CA GLU A 76 3.11 6.50 -4.14
C GLU A 76 3.90 5.54 -5.04
N SER A 77 5.23 5.68 -5.09
CA SER A 77 6.12 4.75 -5.80
C SER A 77 6.28 3.40 -5.08
N HIS A 78 5.80 3.31 -3.84
CA HIS A 78 5.89 2.09 -3.06
C HIS A 78 4.71 1.16 -3.35
N GLU A 79 4.97 -0.13 -3.22
CA GLU A 79 3.97 -1.18 -3.19
C GLU A 79 3.94 -1.83 -1.80
N VAL A 80 2.76 -2.32 -1.44
CA VAL A 80 2.55 -3.13 -0.25
C VAL A 80 2.19 -4.55 -0.68
N VAL A 81 2.87 -5.53 -0.11
CA VAL A 81 2.59 -6.95 -0.32
C VAL A 81 2.06 -7.55 0.98
N HIS A 82 0.94 -8.25 0.90
CA HIS A 82 0.35 -8.99 2.01
C HIS A 82 -0.10 -10.38 1.54
N GLY A 83 0.57 -11.42 2.04
CA GLY A 83 0.43 -12.75 1.46
C GLY A 83 0.85 -12.73 0.00
N ASP A 84 -0.02 -13.21 -0.88
CA ASP A 84 0.20 -13.18 -2.33
C ASP A 84 -0.39 -11.92 -2.98
N THR A 85 -1.09 -11.04 -2.25
CA THR A 85 -1.76 -9.87 -2.83
C THR A 85 -0.86 -8.64 -2.85
N ILE A 86 -0.82 -7.96 -3.99
CA ILE A 86 -0.11 -6.69 -4.19
C ILE A 86 -1.11 -5.53 -4.12
N TYR A 87 -0.69 -4.49 -3.42
CA TYR A 87 -1.40 -3.22 -3.33
C TYR A 87 -0.48 -2.08 -3.77
N ARG A 88 -0.99 -1.19 -4.63
CA ARG A 88 -0.32 0.05 -5.01
C ARG A 88 -0.67 1.16 -4.04
N VAL A 89 0.34 1.84 -3.52
CA VAL A 89 0.12 3.03 -2.69
C VAL A 89 -0.39 4.16 -3.58
N ARG A 90 -1.56 4.69 -3.23
CA ARG A 90 -2.18 5.82 -3.92
C ARG A 90 -2.11 7.10 -3.11
N ARG A 91 -2.03 6.98 -1.79
CA ARG A 91 -1.81 8.11 -0.90
C ARG A 91 -1.12 7.68 0.38
N VAL A 92 -0.24 8.55 0.86
CA VAL A 92 0.43 8.43 2.17
C VAL A 92 0.01 9.62 3.03
N ALA A 93 -0.34 9.38 4.29
CA ALA A 93 -0.65 10.43 5.24
C ALA A 93 -0.07 10.14 6.64
N ASP A 94 0.35 11.18 7.34
CA ASP A 94 0.54 11.14 8.78
C ASP A 94 -0.84 11.13 9.44
N MET A 95 -1.17 10.03 10.10
CA MET A 95 -2.47 9.83 10.71
C MET A 95 -2.64 10.82 11.87
N ASN A 96 -3.66 11.68 11.78
CA ASN A 96 -3.98 12.74 12.74
C ASN A 96 -2.86 13.78 12.98
N GLY A 97 -1.77 13.77 12.20
CA GLY A 97 -0.69 14.76 12.27
C GLY A 97 0.24 14.64 13.49
N ASN A 98 0.20 13.51 14.21
CA ASN A 98 0.99 13.31 15.43
C ASN A 98 2.25 12.46 15.20
N SER A 99 2.54 12.07 13.96
CA SER A 99 3.68 11.21 13.57
C SER A 99 3.77 9.91 14.36
N ARG A 100 2.61 9.35 14.74
CA ARG A 100 2.50 8.08 15.46
C ARG A 100 2.20 6.90 14.54
N PHE A 101 1.33 7.14 13.56
CA PHE A 101 0.92 6.15 12.58
C PHE A 101 0.99 6.74 11.18
N THR A 102 1.36 5.89 10.22
CA THR A 102 1.26 6.18 8.79
C THR A 102 0.01 5.50 8.26
N LEU A 103 -0.86 6.27 7.59
CA LEU A 103 -2.01 5.78 6.85
C LEU A 103 -1.63 5.68 5.37
N LEU A 104 -1.81 4.49 4.81
CA LEU A 104 -1.70 4.24 3.37
C LEU A 104 -3.10 4.00 2.83
N GLU A 105 -3.51 4.80 1.85
CA GLU A 105 -4.66 4.46 1.02
C GLU A 105 -4.14 3.76 -0.23
N VAL A 106 -4.66 2.55 -0.47
CA VAL A 106 -4.09 1.64 -1.46
C VAL A 106 -5.15 1.06 -2.38
N GLU A 107 -4.70 0.76 -3.59
CA GLU A 107 -5.45 0.01 -4.59
C GLU A 107 -4.96 -1.42 -4.63
N GLU A 108 -5.85 -2.39 -4.54
CA GLU A 108 -5.54 -3.80 -4.75
C GLU A 108 -5.35 -4.06 -6.24
N LEU A 109 -4.17 -4.58 -6.59
CA LEU A 109 -3.84 -4.94 -7.98
C LEU A 109 -4.07 -6.42 -8.27
N GLY A 110 -4.16 -7.26 -7.23
CA GLY A 110 -4.35 -8.71 -7.36
C GLY A 110 -3.11 -9.51 -6.93
N PRO A 111 -3.04 -10.80 -7.30
CA PRO A 111 -1.98 -11.69 -6.85
C PRO A 111 -0.64 -11.40 -7.51
N GLN A 112 0.44 -11.68 -6.79
CA GLN A 112 1.81 -11.64 -7.29
C GLN A 112 2.05 -12.82 -8.22
N LEU A 113 2.50 -12.55 -9.44
CA LEU A 113 2.95 -13.58 -10.36
C LEU A 113 4.28 -14.19 -9.89
N VAL A 114 4.34 -15.51 -9.91
CA VAL A 114 5.58 -16.26 -9.71
C VAL A 114 6.36 -16.20 -11.03
N GLY A 115 7.39 -15.34 -11.12
CA GLY A 115 8.26 -15.26 -12.30
C GLY A 115 8.50 -13.87 -12.88
N GLY A 116 8.21 -12.78 -12.16
CA GLY A 116 8.57 -11.42 -12.61
C GLY A 116 7.55 -10.73 -13.52
N GLY A 117 6.44 -11.40 -13.87
CA GLY A 117 5.32 -10.80 -14.58
C GLY A 117 4.54 -9.80 -13.73
N ILE A 118 3.90 -8.83 -14.39
CA ILE A 118 3.49 -7.57 -13.75
C ILE A 118 2.17 -7.70 -12.94
N TYR A 119 1.08 -8.30 -13.44
CA TYR A 119 -0.16 -8.65 -12.68
C TYR A 119 -1.00 -9.70 -13.47
N VAL A 120 -2.02 -10.30 -12.84
CA VAL A 120 -3.06 -11.14 -13.51
C VAL A 120 -4.27 -10.29 -13.86
#